data_AF-A0A081N5J7-F1
#
_entry.id   AF-A0A081N5J7-F1
#
_cell.length_a   1.000
_cell.length_b   1.000
_cell.length_c   1.000
_cell.angle_alpha   90.00
_cell.angle_beta   90.00
_cell.angle_gamma   90.00
#
_symmetry.space_group_name_H-M   'P 1'
#
loop_
_entity.id
_entity.type
_entity.pdbx_description
1 polymer ?
#
loop_
_entity_poly.entity_id
_entity_poly.type
_entity_poly.pdbx_seq_one_letter_code
_entity_poly.pdbx_strand_id
1 'polypeptide(L)'
;MSLIPKGKERRTIKRHQLNEYLRVFNRNTMREMGSIGNISSNGLMLISTVPVLIGAVYSMRIILPGEHTPIDFEARCHWCKPDVGPEFFDSGYSIVNADSDIIDLVESLKEFFTFQEIE
;
A
#
# COMPACT_ATOMS: atom_id res chain seq x y z
N MET A 1 13.25 29.63 -20.51
CA MET A 1 12.23 28.61 -20.83
C MET A 1 12.00 27.79 -19.58
N SER A 2 10.80 27.88 -19.02
CA SER A 2 10.39 27.26 -17.74
C SER A 2 10.08 25.78 -17.91
N LEU A 3 10.54 24.95 -16.99
CA LEU A 3 9.88 23.72 -16.56
C LEU A 3 10.11 23.56 -15.05
N ILE A 4 9.45 24.38 -14.24
CA ILE A 4 9.20 24.02 -12.84
C ILE A 4 8.15 22.91 -12.91
N PRO A 5 8.41 21.68 -12.45
CA PRO A 5 7.37 20.67 -12.39
C PRO A 5 6.32 21.18 -11.40
N LYS A 6 5.07 21.33 -11.87
CA LYS A 6 3.91 21.54 -10.99
C LYS A 6 3.94 20.40 -9.96
N GLY A 7 4.25 20.73 -8.71
CA GLY A 7 4.14 19.79 -7.60
C GLY A 7 2.73 19.22 -7.60
N LYS A 8 2.62 17.91 -7.71
CA LYS A 8 1.35 17.18 -7.61
C LYS A 8 0.76 17.53 -6.24
N GLU A 9 -0.48 18.02 -6.22
CA GLU A 9 -1.19 18.34 -4.98
C GLU A 9 -1.19 17.09 -4.10
N ARG A 10 -0.59 17.19 -2.91
CA ARG A 10 -0.35 16.04 -2.04
C ARG A 10 -1.67 15.64 -1.37
N ARG A 11 -2.00 14.35 -1.36
CA ARG A 11 -3.32 13.86 -0.94
C ARG A 11 -3.45 13.93 0.58
N THR A 12 -4.55 14.50 1.07
CA THR A 12 -4.91 14.51 2.50
C THR A 12 -5.88 13.37 2.81
N ILE A 13 -5.47 12.45 3.69
CA ILE A 13 -6.30 11.28 4.09
C ILE A 13 -7.22 11.67 5.25
N LYS A 14 -8.53 11.41 5.12
CA LYS A 14 -9.47 11.52 6.27
C LYS A 14 -9.49 10.21 7.06
N ARG A 15 -9.69 10.29 8.38
CA ARG A 15 -9.68 9.11 9.28
C ARG A 15 -10.63 7.99 8.85
N HIS A 16 -11.82 8.34 8.35
CA HIS A 16 -12.80 7.36 7.89
C HIS A 16 -12.44 6.69 6.55
N GLN A 17 -11.49 7.25 5.79
CA GLN A 17 -11.02 6.71 4.51
C GLN A 17 -9.81 5.80 4.68
N LEU A 18 -9.12 5.83 5.83
CA LEU A 18 -7.86 5.13 6.05
C LEU A 18 -7.94 3.64 5.67
N ASN A 19 -9.03 2.96 6.05
CA ASN A 19 -9.20 1.54 5.74
C ASN A 19 -9.17 1.24 4.23
N GLU A 20 -9.60 2.18 3.39
CA GLU A 20 -9.58 2.00 1.93
C GLU A 20 -8.16 2.16 1.38
N TYR A 21 -7.39 3.11 1.93
CA TYR A 21 -5.97 3.32 1.58
C TYR A 21 -5.09 2.12 1.97
N LEU A 22 -5.52 1.31 2.94
CA LEU A 22 -4.76 0.17 3.43
C LEU A 22 -5.08 -1.14 2.72
N ARG A 23 -6.11 -1.22 1.87
CA ARG A 23 -6.47 -2.48 1.21
C ARG A 23 -5.71 -2.70 -0.09
N VAL A 24 -5.12 -3.87 -0.22
CA VAL A 24 -4.42 -4.32 -1.43
C VAL A 24 -5.20 -5.43 -2.11
N PHE A 25 -5.34 -5.30 -3.42
CA PHE A 25 -6.00 -6.26 -4.29
C PHE A 25 -5.01 -6.87 -5.27
N ASN A 26 -5.27 -8.10 -5.69
CA ASN A 26 -4.58 -8.68 -6.83
C ASN A 26 -5.11 -8.02 -8.10
N ARG A 27 -4.24 -7.35 -8.86
CA ARG A 27 -4.64 -6.60 -10.06
C ARG A 27 -5.38 -7.44 -11.10
N ASN A 28 -5.01 -8.71 -11.22
CA ASN A 28 -5.51 -9.60 -12.27
C ASN A 28 -6.85 -10.24 -11.89
N THR A 29 -7.06 -10.54 -10.61
CA THR A 29 -8.27 -11.24 -10.13
C THR A 29 -9.25 -10.34 -9.37
N MET A 30 -8.82 -9.12 -9.02
CA MET A 30 -9.54 -8.17 -8.16
C MET A 30 -9.92 -8.73 -6.78
N ARG A 31 -9.31 -9.86 -6.37
CA ARG A 31 -9.47 -10.40 -5.02
C ARG A 31 -8.60 -9.63 -4.04
N GLU A 32 -9.13 -9.38 -2.86
CA GLU A 32 -8.36 -8.80 -1.76
C GLU A 32 -7.19 -9.72 -1.39
N MET A 33 -6.00 -9.14 -1.27
CA MET A 33 -4.78 -9.83 -0.83
C MET A 33 -4.52 -9.60 0.66
N GLY A 34 -4.95 -8.47 1.19
CA GLY A 34 -4.80 -8.14 2.60
C GLY A 34 -4.79 -6.64 2.86
N SER A 35 -4.60 -6.30 4.13
CA SER A 35 -4.44 -4.92 4.59
C SER A 35 -2.97 -4.61 4.85
N ILE A 36 -2.54 -3.40 4.52
CA ILE A 36 -1.19 -2.89 4.76
C ILE A 36 -0.99 -2.72 6.27
N GLY A 37 -0.03 -3.47 6.83
CA GLY A 37 0.46 -3.26 8.20
C GLY A 37 1.63 -2.26 8.26
N ASN A 38 2.45 -2.21 7.21
CA ASN A 38 3.52 -1.23 7.05
C ASN A 38 3.84 -1.02 5.56
N ILE A 39 4.26 0.19 5.17
CA ILE A 39 4.66 0.50 3.79
C ILE A 39 5.79 1.53 3.76
N SER A 40 6.68 1.36 2.80
CA SER A 40 7.75 2.28 2.43
C SER A 40 7.88 2.32 0.90
N SER A 41 8.75 3.18 0.37
CA SER A 41 9.06 3.19 -1.07
C SER A 41 9.64 1.87 -1.59
N ASN A 42 10.21 1.04 -0.71
CA ASN A 42 10.97 -0.16 -1.10
C ASN A 42 10.19 -1.46 -0.86
N GLY A 43 9.10 -1.41 -0.12
CA GLY A 43 8.44 -2.61 0.36
C GLY A 43 7.26 -2.32 1.27
N LEU A 44 6.51 -3.39 1.53
CA LEU A 44 5.31 -3.36 2.36
C LEU A 44 5.14 -4.68 3.10
N MET A 45 4.35 -4.63 4.16
CA MET A 45 3.87 -5.79 4.90
C MET A 45 2.35 -5.85 4.78
N LEU A 46 1.83 -7.03 4.42
CA LEU A 46 0.39 -7.29 4.40
C LEU A 46 0.00 -8.25 5.51
N ILE A 47 -1.12 -7.94 6.14
CA ILE A 47 -1.89 -8.82 7.03
C ILE A 47 -3.02 -9.41 6.18
N SER A 48 -3.10 -10.72 6.11
CA SER A 48 -3.99 -11.45 5.19
C SER A 48 -4.66 -12.62 5.89
N THR A 49 -5.81 -13.09 5.38
CA THR A 49 -6.53 -14.25 5.92
C THR A 49 -6.10 -15.59 5.30
N VAL A 50 -5.22 -15.54 4.30
CA VAL A 50 -4.74 -16.72 3.58
C VAL A 50 -3.23 -16.66 3.42
N PRO A 51 -2.52 -17.79 3.52
CA PRO A 51 -1.09 -17.81 3.29
C PRO A 51 -0.76 -17.50 1.83
N VAL A 52 0.36 -16.82 1.61
CA VAL A 52 0.86 -16.46 0.28
C VAL A 52 2.11 -17.26 -0.08
N LEU A 53 2.38 -17.39 -1.38
CA LEU A 53 3.54 -18.11 -1.90
C LEU A 53 4.80 -17.25 -1.77
N ILE A 54 5.78 -17.74 -1.00
CA ILE A 54 7.09 -17.10 -0.85
C ILE A 54 7.86 -17.16 -2.17
N GLY A 55 8.55 -16.06 -2.51
CA GLY A 55 9.36 -15.91 -3.73
C GLY A 55 8.57 -15.45 -4.96
N ALA A 56 7.23 -15.54 -4.93
CA ALA A 56 6.38 -15.10 -6.02
C ALA A 56 6.35 -13.56 -6.14
N VAL A 57 6.20 -13.07 -7.38
CA VAL A 57 5.93 -11.65 -7.68
C VAL A 57 4.44 -11.51 -7.94
N TYR A 58 3.81 -10.60 -7.23
CA TYR A 58 2.38 -10.33 -7.32
C TYR A 58 2.13 -8.99 -8.00
N SER A 59 1.22 -8.98 -8.99
CA SER A 59 0.64 -7.74 -9.49
C SER A 59 -0.41 -7.24 -8.49
N MET A 60 -0.08 -6.16 -7.79
CA MET A 60 -0.86 -5.57 -6.71
C MET A 60 -1.53 -4.27 -7.17
N ARG A 61 -2.64 -3.94 -6.51
CA ARG A 61 -3.46 -2.77 -6.79
C ARG A 61 -4.02 -2.19 -5.50
N ILE A 62 -3.97 -0.88 -5.34
CA ILE A 62 -4.69 -0.12 -4.32
C ILE A 62 -5.75 0.74 -5.01
N ILE A 63 -6.96 0.74 -4.47
CA ILE A 63 -8.09 1.53 -5.00
C ILE A 63 -8.37 2.62 -3.98
N LEU A 64 -8.13 3.87 -4.37
CA LEU A 64 -8.32 5.02 -3.48
C LEU A 64 -9.74 5.59 -3.61
N PRO A 65 -10.38 6.01 -2.51
CA PRO A 65 -11.70 6.64 -2.54
C PRO A 65 -11.66 7.94 -3.33
N GLY A 66 -12.58 8.09 -4.28
CA GLY A 66 -12.75 9.33 -5.05
C GLY A 66 -11.72 9.53 -6.17
N GLU A 67 -10.80 8.58 -6.37
CA GLU A 67 -9.81 8.61 -7.44
C GLU A 67 -10.26 7.73 -8.61
N HIS A 68 -10.05 8.22 -9.83
CA HIS A 68 -10.40 7.47 -11.04
C HIS A 68 -9.35 6.43 -11.43
N THR A 69 -8.11 6.58 -10.96
CA THR A 69 -6.99 5.72 -11.34
C THR A 69 -6.48 4.95 -10.13
N PRO A 70 -6.48 3.60 -10.16
CA PRO A 70 -5.89 2.80 -9.11
C PRO A 70 -4.37 2.91 -9.10
N ILE A 71 -3.75 2.64 -7.96
CA ILE A 71 -2.28 2.55 -7.85
C ILE A 71 -1.88 1.10 -8.09
N ASP A 72 -1.23 0.84 -9.22
CA ASP A 72 -0.73 -0.48 -9.58
C ASP A 72 0.77 -0.58 -9.32
N PHE A 73 1.20 -1.73 -8.80
CA PHE A 73 2.60 -2.02 -8.54
C PHE A 73 2.85 -3.53 -8.52
N GLU A 74 4.11 -3.93 -8.56
CA GLU A 74 4.52 -5.32 -8.42
C GLU A 74 5.40 -5.48 -7.19
N ALA A 75 5.18 -6.55 -6.44
CA ALA A 75 5.96 -6.83 -5.24
C ALA A 75 6.29 -8.32 -5.09
N ARG A 76 7.53 -8.62 -4.70
CA ARG A 76 8.01 -9.98 -4.43
C ARG A 76 7.83 -10.33 -2.96
N CYS A 77 7.17 -11.44 -2.67
CA CYS A 77 7.05 -11.97 -1.31
C CYS A 77 8.36 -12.61 -0.85
N HIS A 78 8.83 -12.26 0.34
CA HIS A 78 10.06 -12.81 0.95
C HIS A 78 9.78 -13.78 2.08
N TRP A 79 8.67 -13.60 2.78
CA TRP A 79 8.28 -14.43 3.91
C TRP A 79 6.77 -14.34 4.12
N CYS A 80 6.21 -15.41 4.68
CA CYS A 80 4.82 -15.50 5.10
C CYS A 80 4.78 -16.30 6.41
N LYS A 81 4.14 -15.77 7.46
CA LYS A 81 4.10 -16.38 8.80
C LYS A 81 2.71 -16.20 9.40
N PRO A 82 2.19 -17.17 10.18
CA PRO A 82 1.01 -16.92 11.00
C PRO A 82 1.23 -15.72 11.94
N ASP A 83 0.21 -14.90 12.11
CA ASP A 83 0.15 -13.84 13.10
C ASP A 83 -0.13 -14.43 14.51
N VAL A 84 -0.23 -13.60 15.55
CA VAL A 84 -0.49 -13.99 16.95
C VAL A 84 -1.72 -14.89 17.09
N GLY A 85 -2.69 -14.80 16.18
CA GLY A 85 -3.83 -15.73 16.05
C GLY A 85 -3.75 -16.60 14.78
N PRO A 86 -4.34 -17.80 14.79
CA PRO A 86 -4.27 -18.75 13.65
C PRO A 86 -5.05 -18.29 12.41
N GLU A 87 -5.81 -17.20 12.49
CA GLU A 87 -6.69 -16.71 11.43
C GLU A 87 -5.99 -15.80 10.42
N PHE A 88 -4.86 -15.22 10.80
CA PHE A 88 -4.15 -14.23 9.99
C PHE A 88 -2.71 -14.63 9.70
N PHE A 89 -2.21 -14.10 8.59
CA PHE A 89 -0.84 -14.26 8.13
C PHE A 89 -0.23 -12.90 7.84
N ASP A 90 0.94 -12.68 8.42
CA ASP A 90 1.82 -11.60 8.03
C ASP A 90 2.67 -12.04 6.85
N SER A 91 2.82 -11.14 5.88
CA SER A 91 3.69 -11.36 4.73
C SER A 91 4.44 -10.09 4.36
N GLY A 92 5.73 -10.23 4.07
CA GLY A 92 6.61 -9.10 3.73
C GLY A 92 7.07 -9.14 2.29
N TYR A 93 7.02 -7.97 1.65
CA TYR A 93 7.27 -7.83 0.22
C TYR A 93 8.27 -6.71 -0.08
N SER A 94 9.12 -6.91 -1.08
CA SER A 94 9.86 -5.82 -1.73
C SER A 94 9.13 -5.38 -2.99
N ILE A 95 9.00 -4.07 -3.19
CA ILE A 95 8.46 -3.51 -4.43
C ILE A 95 9.50 -3.70 -5.54
N VAL A 96 9.09 -4.31 -6.65
CA VAL A 96 9.96 -4.57 -7.81
C VAL A 96 9.68 -3.63 -8.97
N ASN A 97 8.44 -3.14 -9.08
CA ASN A 97 8.04 -2.14 -10.06
C ASN A 97 6.91 -1.29 -9.48
N ALA A 98 7.04 0.03 -9.52
CA ALA A 98 6.03 0.97 -9.05
C ALA A 98 6.18 2.30 -9.75
N ASP A 99 5.03 2.93 -10.02
CA ASP A 99 4.99 4.30 -10.52
C ASP A 99 5.10 5.31 -9.36
N SER A 100 5.21 6.60 -9.69
CA SER A 100 5.31 7.68 -8.71
C SER A 100 4.15 7.72 -7.70
N ASP A 101 3.01 7.13 -8.04
CA ASP A 101 1.83 7.09 -7.16
C ASP A 101 2.08 6.32 -5.85
N ILE A 102 2.95 5.31 -5.84
CA ILE A 102 3.33 4.62 -4.59
C ILE A 102 4.09 5.55 -3.65
N ILE A 103 4.97 6.38 -4.20
CA ILE A 103 5.74 7.36 -3.41
C ILE A 103 4.78 8.38 -2.80
N ASP A 104 3.84 8.90 -3.60
CA ASP A 104 2.83 9.83 -3.13
C ASP A 104 1.97 9.21 -2.02
N LEU A 105 1.58 7.94 -2.16
CA LEU A 105 0.81 7.22 -1.15
C LEU A 105 1.59 7.08 0.18
N VAL A 106 2.87 6.70 0.09
CA VAL A 106 3.74 6.57 1.27
C VAL A 106 3.85 7.90 2.00
N GLU A 107 4.01 9.00 1.28
CA GLU A 107 4.08 10.34 1.85
C GLU A 107 2.75 10.76 2.50
N SER A 108 1.61 10.53 1.83
CA SER A 108 0.29 10.80 2.40
C SER A 108 -0.01 9.99 3.67
N LEU A 109 0.41 8.72 3.72
CA LEU A 109 0.28 7.89 4.91
C LEU A 109 1.17 8.39 6.06
N LYS A 110 2.42 8.79 5.77
CA LYS A 110 3.31 9.39 6.78
C LYS A 110 2.70 10.66 7.37
N GLU A 111 2.19 11.55 6.53
CA GLU A 111 1.54 12.78 6.97
C GLU A 111 0.32 12.49 7.84
N PHE A 112 -0.50 11.52 7.45
CA PHE A 112 -1.66 11.09 8.22
C PHE A 112 -1.30 10.56 9.63
N PHE A 113 -0.22 9.78 9.75
CA PHE A 113 0.23 9.23 11.03
C PHE A 113 1.15 10.14 11.83
N THR A 114 1.55 11.28 11.27
CA THR A 114 2.29 12.29 12.03
C THR A 114 1.33 12.92 13.03
N PHE A 115 1.66 12.85 14.32
CA PHE A 115 0.90 13.55 15.35
C PHE A 115 0.99 15.05 15.08
N GLN A 116 -0.11 15.68 14.70
CA GLN A 116 -0.25 17.11 14.89
C GLN A 116 -0.47 17.33 16.39
N GLU A 117 0.57 17.77 17.10
CA GLU A 117 0.37 18.38 18.41
C GLU A 117 -0.64 19.51 18.23
N ILE A 118 -1.78 19.37 18.88
CA ILE A 118 -2.75 20.46 19.00
C ILE A 118 -2.09 21.44 19.98
N GLU A 119 -1.56 22.56 19.47
CA GLU A 119 -1.26 23.73 20.30
C GLU A 119 -2.53 24.29 20.93
#